data_AF-A0A2G9YSX9-F1
#
_entry.id   AF-A0A2G9YSX9-F1
#
_cell.length_a   1.000
_cell.length_b   1.000
_cell.length_c   1.000
_cell.angle_alpha   90.00
_cell.angle_beta   90.00
_cell.angle_gamma   90.00
#
_symmetry.space_group_name_H-M   'P 1'
#
loop_
_entity.id
_entity.type
_entity.pdbx_description
1 polymer ?
#
loop_
_entity_poly.entity_id
_entity_poly.type
_entity_poly.pdbx_seq_one_letter_code
_entity_poly.pdbx_strand_id
1 'polypeptide(L)'
;MSPKLLQELKEKLEKDKSSLEKELQKFAKKDEKLKGDWDTRFPHWNGDSGSSALERAADEVEEYSTLLPIEHNLELRLKDVDLALEKIKMGKYGACENCGKAIDEERLKVHPEARFCLKCK
;
A
#
# COMPACT_ATOMS: atom_id res chain seq x y z
N MET A 1 3.54 -20.42 -15.85
CA MET A 1 2.38 -20.10 -14.99
C MET A 1 1.11 -20.75 -15.51
N SER A 2 0.53 -21.64 -14.71
CA SER A 2 -0.75 -22.28 -15.04
C SER A 2 -1.92 -21.29 -14.86
N PRO A 3 -3.00 -21.41 -15.65
CA PRO A 3 -4.18 -20.54 -15.51
C PRO A 3 -4.80 -20.59 -14.10
N LYS A 4 -4.73 -21.77 -13.45
CA LYS A 4 -5.21 -21.98 -12.09
C LYS A 4 -4.41 -21.17 -11.06
N LEU A 5 -3.07 -21.21 -11.16
CA LEU A 5 -2.20 -20.45 -10.25
C LEU A 5 -2.39 -18.93 -10.43
N LEU A 6 -2.57 -18.47 -11.66
CA LEU A 6 -2.81 -17.05 -11.94
C LEU A 6 -4.10 -16.55 -11.27
N GLN A 7 -5.16 -17.37 -11.29
CA GLN A 7 -6.43 -17.05 -10.62
C GLN A 7 -6.26 -16.99 -9.09
N GLU A 8 -5.58 -17.98 -8.50
CA GLU A 8 -5.30 -18.01 -7.06
C GLU A 8 -4.50 -16.77 -6.60
N LEU A 9 -3.48 -16.37 -7.36
CA LEU A 9 -2.68 -15.17 -7.06
C LEU A 9 -3.48 -13.87 -7.22
N LYS A 10 -4.37 -13.81 -8.22
CA LYS A 10 -5.26 -12.67 -8.42
C LYS A 10 -6.21 -12.49 -7.23
N GLU A 11 -6.84 -13.56 -6.77
CA GLU A 11 -7.74 -13.52 -5.61
C GLU A 11 -7.00 -13.08 -4.34
N LYS A 12 -5.76 -13.55 -4.14
CA LYS A 12 -4.91 -13.10 -3.03
C LYS A 12 -4.62 -11.60 -3.12
N LEU A 13 -4.22 -11.09 -4.28
CA LEU A 13 -3.98 -9.66 -4.51
C LEU A 13 -5.24 -8.80 -4.27
N GLU A 14 -6.42 -9.26 -4.69
CA GLU A 14 -7.68 -8.54 -4.45
C GLU A 14 -8.02 -8.48 -2.96
N LYS A 15 -7.78 -9.57 -2.22
CA LYS A 15 -7.93 -9.60 -0.76
C LYS A 15 -6.93 -8.68 -0.04
N ASP A 16 -5.67 -8.69 -0.49
CA ASP A 16 -4.62 -7.86 0.07
C ASP A 16 -4.92 -6.38 -0.18
N LYS A 17 -5.37 -6.03 -1.39
CA LYS A 17 -5.86 -4.69 -1.73
C LYS A 17 -6.94 -4.21 -0.76
N SER A 18 -8.00 -5.01 -0.58
CA SER A 18 -9.10 -4.63 0.32
C SER A 18 -8.64 -4.47 1.77
N SER A 19 -7.69 -5.29 2.21
CA SER A 19 -7.12 -5.20 3.56
C SER A 19 -6.31 -3.92 3.75
N LEU A 20 -5.43 -3.60 2.80
CA LEU A 20 -4.61 -2.38 2.82
C LEU A 20 -5.47 -1.11 2.78
N GLU A 21 -6.50 -1.06 1.91
CA GLU A 21 -7.41 0.08 1.85
C GLU A 21 -8.16 0.28 3.19
N LYS A 22 -8.58 -0.81 3.86
CA LYS A 22 -9.22 -0.74 5.18
C LYS A 22 -8.26 -0.26 6.27
N GLU A 23 -6.99 -0.65 6.21
CA GLU A 23 -5.98 -0.19 7.17
C GLU A 23 -5.72 1.31 7.01
N LEU A 24 -5.50 1.77 5.77
CA LEU A 24 -5.31 3.19 5.46
C LEU A 24 -6.53 4.04 5.88
N GLN A 25 -7.76 3.57 5.65
CA GLN A 25 -8.99 4.30 6.04
C GLN A 25 -9.08 4.62 7.54
N LYS A 26 -8.41 3.85 8.41
CA LYS A 26 -8.46 4.04 9.87
C LYS A 26 -7.84 5.37 10.31
N PHE A 27 -6.88 5.90 9.56
CA PHE A 27 -6.15 7.11 9.95
C PHE A 27 -5.87 8.08 8.79
N ALA A 28 -5.98 7.63 7.54
CA ALA A 28 -5.82 8.43 6.34
C ALA A 28 -7.12 8.57 5.55
N LYS A 29 -7.19 9.58 4.69
CA LYS A 29 -8.28 9.81 3.74
C LYS A 29 -7.70 9.72 2.33
N LYS A 30 -8.37 8.95 1.47
CA LYS A 30 -7.99 8.86 0.06
C LYS A 30 -8.15 10.22 -0.63
N ASP A 31 -7.11 10.66 -1.34
CA ASP A 31 -7.17 11.85 -2.19
C ASP A 31 -8.03 11.55 -3.44
N GLU A 32 -8.93 12.47 -3.78
CA GLU A 32 -9.87 12.30 -4.90
C GLU A 32 -9.25 12.67 -6.26
N LYS A 33 -8.14 13.43 -6.25
CA LYS A 33 -7.45 13.95 -7.44
C LYS A 33 -6.29 13.04 -7.85
N LEU A 34 -5.65 12.37 -6.90
CA LEU A 34 -4.49 11.50 -7.12
C LEU A 34 -4.83 10.03 -6.83
N LYS A 35 -4.84 9.20 -7.87
CA LYS A 35 -5.15 7.77 -7.74
C LYS A 35 -4.05 7.07 -6.93
N GLY A 36 -4.43 6.57 -5.77
CA GLY A 36 -3.56 5.76 -4.90
C GLY A 36 -2.85 6.57 -3.81
N ASP A 37 -3.22 7.84 -3.66
CA ASP A 37 -2.71 8.78 -2.67
C ASP A 37 -3.70 8.87 -1.49
N TRP A 38 -3.17 8.93 -0.28
CA TRP A 38 -3.85 8.84 1.00
C TRP A 38 -3.24 9.81 1.99
N ASP A 39 -4.00 10.83 2.36
CA ASP A 39 -3.54 11.82 3.33
C ASP A 39 -3.83 11.38 4.76
N THR A 40 -2.79 11.20 5.57
CA THR A 40 -2.93 11.06 7.02
C THR A 40 -3.73 12.25 7.59
N ARG A 41 -4.74 11.96 8.42
CA ARG A 41 -5.59 13.00 9.02
C ARG A 41 -4.79 13.88 9.97
N PHE A 42 -4.59 15.13 9.59
CA PHE A 42 -3.93 16.12 10.44
C PHE A 42 -4.81 16.50 11.64
N PRO A 43 -4.25 16.62 12.86
CA PRO A 43 -4.98 17.08 14.03
C PRO A 43 -5.63 18.44 13.83
N HIS A 44 -6.91 18.56 14.18
CA HIS A 44 -7.61 19.84 14.06
C HIS A 44 -7.53 20.61 15.38
N TRP A 45 -6.93 21.80 15.35
CA TRP A 45 -6.91 22.68 16.51
C TRP A 45 -8.30 23.24 16.79
N ASN A 46 -8.83 22.97 17.99
CA ASN A 46 -10.19 23.34 18.35
C ASN A 46 -10.32 24.72 18.99
N GLY A 47 -9.27 25.54 18.97
CA GLY A 47 -9.27 26.89 19.58
C GLY A 47 -9.10 26.92 21.10
N ASP A 48 -8.93 25.74 21.72
CA ASP A 48 -8.78 25.60 23.17
C ASP A 48 -7.43 26.16 23.65
N SER A 49 -7.31 26.67 24.87
CA SER A 49 -6.08 27.36 25.29
C SER A 49 -5.65 27.00 26.71
N GLY A 50 -4.36 27.19 26.99
CA GLY A 50 -3.74 26.84 28.26
C GLY A 50 -2.89 25.57 28.18
N SER A 51 -2.23 25.23 29.29
CA SER A 51 -1.20 24.18 29.34
C SER A 51 -1.72 22.80 28.95
N SER A 52 -2.92 22.43 29.38
CA SER A 52 -3.52 21.12 29.05
C SER A 52 -3.94 21.01 27.57
N ALA A 53 -4.30 22.13 26.94
CA ALA A 53 -4.57 22.16 25.50
C ALA A 53 -3.27 22.01 24.69
N LEU A 54 -2.18 22.62 25.16
CA LEU A 54 -0.85 22.49 24.55
C LEU A 54 -0.32 21.06 24.64
N GLU A 55 -0.48 20.40 25.79
CA GLU A 55 -0.06 19.00 26.00
C GLU A 55 -0.80 18.06 25.05
N ARG A 56 -2.14 18.15 24.98
CA ARG A 56 -2.93 17.35 24.02
C ARG A 56 -2.53 17.58 22.57
N ALA A 57 -2.31 18.84 22.17
CA ALA A 57 -1.88 19.13 20.81
C ALA A 57 -0.47 18.57 20.51
N ALA A 58 0.42 18.54 21.50
CA ALA A 58 1.73 17.90 21.34
C ALA A 58 1.57 16.39 21.12
N ASP A 59 0.74 15.71 21.92
CA ASP A 59 0.45 14.28 21.78
C ASP A 59 -0.18 13.96 20.40
N GLU A 60 -1.14 14.77 19.96
CA GLU A 60 -1.81 14.59 18.66
C GLU A 60 -0.83 14.78 17.48
N VAL A 61 0.09 15.76 17.57
CA VAL A 61 1.12 16.01 16.55
C VAL A 61 2.17 14.89 16.55
N GLU A 62 2.53 14.36 17.72
CA GLU A 62 3.39 13.19 17.83
C GLU A 62 2.75 12.00 17.14
N GLU A 63 1.49 11.67 17.47
CA GLU A 63 0.73 10.58 16.84
C GLU A 63 0.69 10.75 15.31
N TYR A 64 0.31 11.93 14.82
CA TYR A 64 0.32 12.24 13.39
C TYR A 64 1.67 11.96 12.74
N SER A 65 2.76 12.41 13.37
CA SER A 65 4.13 12.21 12.86
C SER A 65 4.52 10.73 12.80
N THR A 66 4.04 9.91 13.74
CA THR A 66 4.26 8.45 13.70
C THR A 66 3.46 7.74 12.61
N LEU A 67 2.30 8.29 12.24
CA LEU A 67 1.41 7.70 11.23
C LEU A 67 1.91 7.95 9.80
N LEU A 68 2.56 9.09 9.52
CA LEU A 68 3.11 9.44 8.21
C LEU A 68 3.96 8.34 7.55
N PRO A 69 5.00 7.76 8.20
CA PRO A 69 5.78 6.69 7.59
C PRO A 69 5.00 5.38 7.41
N ILE A 70 3.99 5.13 8.26
CA ILE A 70 3.13 3.94 8.17
C ILE A 70 2.22 4.06 6.95
N GLU A 71 1.57 5.21 6.80
CA GLU A 71 0.79 5.59 5.62
C GLU A 71 1.59 5.35 4.34
N HIS A 72 2.75 5.99 4.21
CA HIS A 72 3.59 5.91 3.02
C HIS A 72 3.96 4.46 2.66
N ASN A 73 4.28 3.62 3.65
CA ASN A 73 4.58 2.22 3.40
C ASN A 73 3.35 1.44 2.90
N LEU A 74 2.18 1.69 3.48
CA LEU A 74 0.94 1.04 3.06
C LEU A 74 0.51 1.49 1.65
N GLU A 75 0.70 2.77 1.32
CA GLU A 75 0.48 3.29 -0.04
C GLU A 75 1.39 2.63 -1.06
N LEU A 76 2.70 2.54 -0.79
CA LEU A 76 3.65 1.88 -1.69
C LEU A 76 3.27 0.42 -1.94
N ARG A 77 2.87 -0.30 -0.89
CA ARG A 77 2.37 -1.68 -1.02
C ARG A 77 1.08 -1.75 -1.83
N LEU A 78 0.12 -0.86 -1.59
CA LEU A 78 -1.13 -0.80 -2.33
C LEU A 78 -0.88 -0.53 -3.82
N LYS A 79 0.06 0.37 -4.12
CA LYS A 79 0.49 0.70 -5.48
C LYS A 79 1.12 -0.51 -6.18
N ASP A 80 1.96 -1.28 -5.49
CA ASP A 80 2.56 -2.49 -6.04
C ASP A 80 1.50 -3.58 -6.30
N VAL A 81 0.50 -3.71 -5.41
CA VAL A 81 -0.66 -4.61 -5.60
C VAL A 81 -1.52 -4.18 -6.80
N ASP A 82 -1.84 -2.89 -6.91
CA ASP A 82 -2.60 -2.35 -8.04
C ASP A 82 -1.86 -2.57 -9.38
N LEU A 83 -0.55 -2.34 -9.39
CA LEU A 83 0.29 -2.60 -10.56
C LEU A 83 0.30 -4.09 -10.92
N ALA A 84 0.39 -4.98 -9.93
CA ALA A 84 0.31 -6.43 -10.15
C ALA A 84 -1.03 -6.83 -10.78
N LEU A 85 -2.14 -6.33 -10.26
CA LEU A 85 -3.49 -6.56 -10.82
C LEU A 85 -3.64 -6.01 -12.25
N GLU A 86 -3.09 -4.83 -12.53
CA GLU A 86 -3.06 -4.26 -13.88
C GLU A 86 -2.24 -5.13 -14.84
N LYS A 87 -1.07 -5.63 -14.42
CA LYS A 87 -0.27 -6.57 -15.21
C LYS A 87 -0.98 -7.89 -15.47
N ILE A 88 -1.75 -8.40 -14.52
CA ILE A 88 -2.59 -9.61 -14.72
C ILE A 88 -3.59 -9.34 -15.84
N LYS A 89 -4.30 -8.20 -15.80
CA LYS A 89 -5.26 -7.80 -16.85
C LYS A 89 -4.60 -7.68 -18.23
N MET A 90 -3.36 -7.18 -18.28
CA MET A 90 -2.59 -7.03 -19.52
C MET A 90 -1.88 -8.31 -19.99
N GLY A 91 -1.94 -9.40 -19.22
CA GLY A 91 -1.21 -10.64 -19.53
C GLY A 91 0.32 -10.53 -19.37
N LYS A 92 0.82 -9.52 -18.64
CA LYS A 92 2.26 -9.25 -18.41
C LYS A 92 2.72 -9.59 -16.99
N TYR A 93 1.87 -10.27 -16.21
CA TYR A 93 2.18 -10.61 -14.82
C TYR A 93 3.30 -11.65 -14.72
N GLY A 94 4.11 -11.55 -13.66
CA GLY A 94 5.23 -12.45 -13.42
C GLY A 94 6.49 -12.16 -14.23
N ALA A 95 6.61 -11.00 -14.88
CA ALA A 95 7.85 -10.54 -15.52
C ALA A 95 8.55 -9.46 -14.66
N CYS A 96 9.86 -9.60 -14.48
CA CYS A 96 10.70 -8.65 -13.76
C CYS A 96 10.80 -7.33 -14.51
N GLU A 97 10.55 -6.21 -13.83
CA GLU A 97 10.61 -4.87 -14.46
C GLU A 97 12.02 -4.44 -14.88
N ASN A 98 13.07 -4.94 -14.22
CA ASN A 98 14.45 -4.57 -14.52
C ASN A 98 15.04 -5.37 -15.70
N CYS A 99 14.89 -6.70 -15.66
CA CYS A 99 15.56 -7.59 -16.63
C CYS A 99 14.61 -8.29 -17.61
N GLY A 100 13.29 -8.12 -17.48
CA GLY A 100 12.27 -8.76 -18.32
C GLY A 100 12.10 -10.28 -18.11
N LYS A 101 12.96 -10.91 -17.31
CA LYS A 101 12.89 -12.37 -17.04
C LYS A 101 11.70 -12.71 -16.16
N ALA A 102 11.23 -13.96 -16.27
CA ALA A 102 10.19 -14.48 -15.39
C ALA A 102 10.62 -14.41 -13.91
N ILE A 103 9.70 -13.99 -13.05
CA ILE A 103 9.82 -14.04 -11.60
C ILE A 103 9.46 -15.47 -11.17
N ASP A 104 10.24 -16.00 -10.23
CA ASP A 104 10.03 -17.34 -9.70
C ASP A 104 8.61 -17.50 -9.12
N GLU A 105 7.94 -18.61 -9.46
CA GLU A 105 6.55 -18.85 -9.03
C GLU A 105 6.45 -19.02 -7.51
N GLU A 106 7.44 -19.61 -6.85
CA GLU A 106 7.47 -19.72 -5.38
C GLU A 106 7.56 -18.34 -4.73
N ARG A 107 8.33 -17.43 -5.33
CA ARG A 107 8.38 -16.04 -4.88
C ARG A 107 7.03 -15.35 -5.03
N LEU A 108 6.33 -15.54 -6.15
CA LEU A 108 5.01 -14.93 -6.37
C LEU A 108 3.94 -15.53 -5.47
N LYS A 109 4.05 -16.79 -5.05
CA LYS A 109 3.15 -17.39 -4.05
C LYS A 109 3.28 -16.71 -2.68
N VAL A 110 4.51 -16.38 -2.29
CA VAL A 110 4.78 -15.69 -1.02
C VAL A 110 4.45 -14.19 -1.13
N HIS A 111 4.97 -13.54 -2.17
CA HIS A 111 4.83 -12.11 -2.48
C HIS A 111 4.24 -11.88 -3.88
N PRO A 112 2.91 -11.93 -4.03
CA PRO A 112 2.23 -11.74 -5.32
C PRO A 112 2.47 -10.36 -5.95
N GLU A 113 2.74 -9.35 -5.14
CA GLU A 113 3.03 -7.97 -5.56
C GLU A 113 4.47 -7.77 -6.09
N ALA A 114 5.30 -8.82 -6.08
CA ALA A 114 6.72 -8.69 -6.42
C ALA A 114 6.95 -8.17 -7.86
N ARG A 115 7.67 -7.05 -7.96
CA ARG A 115 8.03 -6.38 -9.24
C ARG A 115 9.35 -6.85 -9.85
N PHE A 116 10.25 -7.40 -9.03
CA PHE A 116 11.60 -7.78 -9.41
C PHE A 116 11.89 -9.25 -9.11
N CYS A 117 12.74 -9.88 -9.92
CA CYS A 117 13.27 -11.21 -9.61
C CYS A 117 14.32 -11.14 -8.49
N LEU A 118 14.70 -12.30 -7.93
CA LEU A 118 15.70 -12.37 -6.85
C LEU A 118 17.08 -11.84 -7.24
N LYS A 119 17.43 -11.86 -8.54
CA LYS A 119 18.72 -11.37 -9.02
C LYS A 119 18.77 -9.85 -9.19
N CYS A 120 17.62 -9.19 -9.24
CA CYS A 120 17.50 -7.75 -9.47
C CYS A 120 17.02 -7.00 -8.23
N LYS A 121 16.70 -7.72 -7.15
CA LYS A 121 16.44 -7.15 -5.82
C LYS A 121 17.73 -7.22 -5.04
#